data_AF-A0A6N7FQ61-F1
#
_entry.id   AF-A0A6N7FQ61-F1
#
_cell.length_a   1.000
_cell.length_b   1.000
_cell.length_c   1.000
_cell.angle_alpha   90.00
_cell.angle_beta   90.00
_cell.angle_gamma   90.00
#
_symmetry.space_group_name_H-M   'P 1'
#
loop_
_entity.id
_entity.type
_entity.pdbx_description
1 polymer ?
#
loop_
_entity_poly.entity_id
_entity_poly.type
_entity_poly.pdbx_seq_one_letter_code
_entity_poly.pdbx_strand_id
1 'polypeptide(L)'
;MTLVERAPAVRGALLVPGGVRYQRLVVDRTDCRLVVDLHPAITVALVRGEEVAAASRLAAGALGGDTPGVHLELVDAEGRELVLFRPHGGRARVIDVVEQVEVAAPRPPESDDDAAVLRQLAGLAADELVLAVDRLFAAVEAEGFRESARRDRGGRRSRRARARADREAAEGAAVEAAYAAWEAALPEVSVSWAVDHATAVSACAEAARRSAAVEALERGHLRAQGVVAAVAEIVAAPARLPLVLTLPLPHLGVAESELLLDLLTDVLRGRQVLVVTDSPRVAGWARLEALAGRAAVVEPDVVIGAI
;
A
#
# COMPACT_ATOMS: atom_id res chain seq x y z
N MET A 1 1.48 17.20 30.81
CA MET A 1 1.36 17.80 29.47
C MET A 1 2.55 17.30 28.68
N THR A 2 2.44 16.08 28.16
CA THR A 2 3.57 15.33 27.61
C THR A 2 3.55 15.53 26.10
N LEU A 3 4.56 16.25 25.60
CA LEU A 3 4.81 16.44 24.18
C LEU A 3 5.11 15.06 23.57
N VAL A 4 4.16 14.54 22.79
CA VAL A 4 4.40 13.40 21.90
C VAL A 4 5.37 13.88 20.83
N GLU A 5 6.61 13.42 20.93
CA GLU A 5 7.66 13.68 19.94
C GLU A 5 7.20 13.09 18.60
N ARG A 6 6.80 13.95 17.67
CA ARG A 6 6.47 13.54 16.30
C ARG A 6 7.71 12.92 15.66
N ALA A 7 7.59 11.65 15.26
CA ALA A 7 8.59 11.01 14.42
C ALA A 7 8.85 11.86 13.15
N PRO A 8 10.10 11.96 12.67
CA PRO A 8 10.42 12.77 11.51
C PRO A 8 9.64 12.26 10.29
N ALA A 9 8.98 13.18 9.60
CA ALA A 9 8.24 12.89 8.38
C ALA A 9 9.18 12.26 7.34
N VAL A 10 9.04 10.95 7.12
CA VAL A 10 9.70 10.23 6.03
C VAL A 10 9.02 10.66 4.72
N ARG A 11 9.46 11.80 4.19
CA ARG A 11 9.20 12.21 2.81
C ARG A 11 10.00 11.27 1.90
N GLY A 12 9.34 10.26 1.33
CA GLY A 12 9.97 9.35 0.37
C GLY A 12 9.44 7.92 0.29
N ALA A 13 8.41 7.54 1.05
CA ALA A 13 7.77 6.22 0.86
C ALA A 13 6.88 6.25 -0.39
N LEU A 14 7.13 5.35 -1.35
CA LEU A 14 6.37 5.18 -2.60
C LEU A 14 4.86 5.29 -2.33
N LEU A 15 4.25 6.39 -2.80
CA LEU A 15 2.82 6.43 -3.03
C LEU A 15 2.58 5.59 -4.29
N VAL A 16 1.80 4.53 -4.19
CA VAL A 16 1.21 3.91 -5.38
C VAL A 16 0.40 5.01 -6.07
N PRO A 17 0.58 5.28 -7.37
CA PRO A 17 -0.23 6.26 -8.10
C PRO A 17 -1.72 6.01 -7.83
N GLY A 18 -2.50 7.04 -7.52
CA GLY A 18 -3.92 7.01 -7.09
C GLY A 18 -4.31 6.14 -5.87
N GLY A 19 -3.37 5.71 -5.03
CA GLY A 19 -3.63 5.01 -3.76
C GLY A 19 -3.88 5.96 -2.58
N VAL A 20 -4.69 5.53 -1.61
CA VAL A 20 -4.86 6.22 -0.32
C VAL A 20 -3.88 5.65 0.70
N ARG A 21 -3.09 6.51 1.34
CA ARG A 21 -2.21 6.16 2.45
C ARG A 21 -2.80 6.63 3.77
N TYR A 22 -3.03 5.70 4.68
CA TYR A 22 -3.51 6.03 6.02
C TYR A 22 -2.35 6.52 6.88
N GLN A 23 -2.56 7.59 7.63
CA GLN A 23 -1.55 8.18 8.50
C GLN A 23 -1.87 7.92 9.96
N ARG A 24 -3.15 7.98 10.33
CA ARG A 24 -3.59 7.82 11.70
C ARG A 24 -4.95 7.16 11.77
N LEU A 25 -5.07 6.19 12.66
CA LEU A 25 -6.31 5.54 13.03
C LEU A 25 -6.66 5.93 14.47
N VAL A 26 -7.85 6.51 14.63
CA VAL A 26 -8.47 6.76 15.92
C VAL A 26 -9.82 6.07 15.93
N VAL A 27 -10.00 5.17 16.89
CA VAL A 27 -11.29 4.56 17.20
C VAL A 27 -11.66 4.99 18.60
N ASP A 28 -12.80 5.66 18.71
CA ASP A 28 -13.34 6.18 19.96
C ASP A 28 -14.73 5.58 20.19
N ARG A 29 -14.78 4.48 20.94
CA ARG A 29 -16.02 3.83 21.37
C ARG A 29 -16.09 3.83 22.89
N THR A 30 -17.32 3.77 23.39
CA THR A 30 -17.61 3.68 24.83
C THR A 30 -16.96 2.47 25.50
N ASP A 31 -16.80 1.38 24.75
CA ASP A 31 -16.28 0.10 25.22
C ASP A 31 -14.83 -0.16 24.80
N CYS A 32 -14.30 0.58 23.82
CA CYS A 32 -12.92 0.42 23.38
C CYS A 32 -12.37 1.66 22.70
N ARG A 33 -11.15 2.07 23.08
CA ARG A 33 -10.40 3.12 22.39
C ARG A 33 -9.13 2.52 21.77
N LEU A 34 -8.80 2.95 20.55
CA LEU A 34 -7.57 2.60 19.86
C LEU A 34 -7.03 3.82 19.13
N VAL A 35 -5.75 4.15 19.36
CA VAL A 35 -5.05 5.22 18.66
C VAL A 35 -3.74 4.68 18.12
N VAL A 36 -3.56 4.77 16.80
CA VAL A 36 -2.39 4.23 16.09
C VAL A 36 -1.95 5.21 15.00
N ASP A 37 -0.69 5.61 15.03
CA ASP A 37 -0.03 6.24 13.88
C ASP A 37 0.50 5.14 12.95
N LEU A 38 0.19 5.26 11.66
CA LEU A 38 0.42 4.24 10.66
C LEU A 38 1.66 4.56 9.84
N HIS A 39 2.59 3.62 9.82
CA HIS A 39 3.73 3.62 8.90
C HIS A 39 3.26 3.39 7.46
N PRO A 40 3.92 4.00 6.44
CA PRO A 40 3.55 3.79 5.04
C PRO A 40 3.64 2.33 4.55
N ALA A 41 4.50 1.52 5.18
CA ALA A 41 4.64 0.10 4.89
C ALA A 41 4.04 -0.76 6.02
N ILE A 42 4.84 -1.08 7.05
CA ILE A 42 4.39 -1.96 8.14
C ILE A 42 4.31 -1.19 9.47
N THR A 43 3.17 -1.25 10.14
CA THR A 43 2.99 -0.80 11.53
C THR A 43 2.83 -2.03 12.40
N VAL A 44 3.60 -2.15 13.46
CA VAL A 44 3.48 -3.24 14.44
C VAL A 44 3.02 -2.67 15.76
N ALA A 45 1.75 -2.92 16.07
CA ALA A 45 1.10 -2.56 17.32
C ALA A 45 1.34 -3.65 18.37
N LEU A 46 2.12 -3.30 19.39
CA LEU A 46 2.37 -4.14 20.56
C LEU A 46 1.25 -3.93 21.58
N VAL A 47 0.43 -4.95 21.77
CA VAL A 47 -0.69 -4.95 22.72
C VAL A 47 -0.52 -6.05 23.75
N ARG A 48 -1.31 -6.03 24.82
CA ARG A 48 -1.30 -7.11 25.81
C ARG A 48 -2.00 -8.34 25.24
N GLY A 49 -1.59 -9.54 25.68
CA GLY A 49 -2.09 -10.79 25.09
C GLY A 49 -3.60 -10.93 25.12
N GLU A 50 -4.25 -10.52 26.21
CA GLU A 50 -5.70 -10.49 26.34
C GLU A 50 -6.39 -9.49 25.39
N GLU A 51 -5.67 -8.49 24.90
CA GLU A 51 -6.17 -7.41 24.04
C GLU A 51 -5.98 -7.70 22.55
N VAL A 52 -5.08 -8.61 22.16
CA VAL A 52 -4.71 -8.91 20.75
C VAL A 52 -5.94 -9.11 19.87
N ALA A 53 -6.85 -10.01 20.28
CA ALA A 53 -8.01 -10.34 19.49
C ALA A 53 -9.02 -9.18 19.41
N ALA A 54 -9.14 -8.37 20.48
CA ALA A 54 -10.02 -7.22 20.51
C ALA A 54 -9.47 -6.06 19.65
N ALA A 55 -8.18 -5.73 19.81
CA ALA A 55 -7.50 -4.69 19.03
C ALA A 55 -7.48 -5.03 17.54
N SER A 56 -7.21 -6.29 17.18
CA SER A 56 -7.22 -6.77 15.80
C SER A 56 -8.60 -6.64 15.16
N ARG A 57 -9.66 -7.13 15.82
CA ARG A 57 -11.04 -6.98 15.31
C ARG A 57 -11.46 -5.52 15.22
N LEU A 58 -11.10 -4.70 16.21
CA LEU A 58 -11.44 -3.28 16.22
C LEU A 58 -10.77 -2.55 15.06
N ALA A 59 -9.47 -2.79 14.85
CA ALA A 59 -8.74 -2.23 13.73
C ALA A 59 -9.30 -2.69 12.39
N ALA A 60 -9.58 -3.99 12.23
CA ALA A 60 -10.14 -4.54 10.99
C ALA A 60 -11.53 -3.96 10.68
N GLY A 61 -12.43 -3.89 11.66
CA GLY A 61 -13.75 -3.29 11.49
C GLY A 61 -13.70 -1.77 11.27
N ALA A 62 -12.77 -1.08 11.94
CA ALA A 62 -12.53 0.33 11.68
C ALA A 62 -12.06 0.52 10.24
N LEU A 63 -11.04 -0.20 9.77
CA LEU A 63 -10.52 -0.02 8.41
C LEU A 63 -11.49 -0.54 7.33
N GLY A 64 -12.32 -1.53 7.65
CA GLY A 64 -13.28 -2.15 6.72
C GLY A 64 -14.54 -1.33 6.41
N GLY A 65 -14.83 -0.28 7.19
CA GLY A 65 -16.03 0.55 7.02
C GLY A 65 -17.18 0.22 7.97
N ASP A 66 -17.12 -0.93 8.65
CA ASP A 66 -18.23 -1.50 9.43
C ASP A 66 -18.38 -0.91 10.84
N THR A 67 -17.36 -0.18 11.32
CA THR A 67 -17.32 0.35 12.70
C THR A 67 -17.58 1.86 12.75
N PRO A 68 -18.52 2.33 13.60
CA PRO A 68 -18.69 3.74 13.91
C PRO A 68 -17.73 4.21 15.01
N GLY A 69 -17.66 5.52 15.25
CA GLY A 69 -16.71 6.14 16.16
C GLY A 69 -15.27 6.17 15.61
N VAL A 70 -15.12 6.25 14.29
CA VAL A 70 -13.82 6.17 13.63
C VAL A 70 -13.43 7.52 13.04
N HIS A 71 -12.17 7.90 13.26
CA HIS A 71 -11.50 9.03 12.66
C HIS A 71 -10.21 8.53 12.01
N LEU A 72 -10.09 8.74 10.70
CA LEU A 72 -8.95 8.34 9.89
C LEU A 72 -8.35 9.55 9.21
N GLU A 73 -7.05 9.74 9.39
CA GLU A 73 -6.26 10.68 8.61
C GLU A 73 -5.62 9.92 7.46
N LEU A 74 -5.77 10.43 6.25
CA LEU A 74 -5.27 9.80 5.03
C LEU A 74 -4.72 10.83 4.05
N VAL A 75 -3.84 10.39 3.17
CA VAL A 75 -3.34 11.18 2.04
C VAL A 75 -3.68 10.41 0.78
N ASP A 76 -4.36 11.05 -0.17
CA ASP A 76 -4.56 10.43 -1.49
C ASP A 76 -3.31 10.57 -2.36
N ALA A 77 -3.36 10.09 -3.59
CA ALA A 77 -2.18 10.12 -4.44
C ALA A 77 -1.89 11.48 -5.06
N GLU A 78 -2.89 12.36 -5.13
CA GLU A 78 -2.69 13.76 -5.47
C GLU A 78 -1.99 14.51 -4.33
N GLY A 79 -1.81 13.86 -3.18
CA GLY A 79 -1.16 14.43 -2.00
C GLY A 79 -2.13 15.25 -1.14
N ARG A 80 -3.44 15.18 -1.40
CA ARG A 80 -4.44 15.86 -0.58
C ARG A 80 -4.55 15.18 0.77
N GLU A 81 -4.52 15.99 1.81
CA GLU A 81 -4.76 15.54 3.18
C GLU A 81 -6.26 15.46 3.41
N LEU A 82 -6.74 14.25 3.67
CA LEU A 82 -8.14 13.92 3.83
C LEU A 82 -8.38 13.36 5.24
N VAL A 83 -9.58 13.61 5.74
CA VAL A 83 -10.03 13.04 7.00
C VAL A 83 -11.38 12.35 6.80
N LEU A 84 -11.43 11.06 7.11
CA LEU A 84 -12.67 10.29 7.12
C LEU A 84 -13.21 10.20 8.55
N PHE A 85 -14.42 10.73 8.74
CA PHE A 85 -15.18 10.66 9.99
C PHE A 85 -16.36 9.71 9.83
N ARG A 86 -16.48 8.77 10.78
CA ARG A 86 -17.64 7.91 10.98
C ARG A 86 -18.15 8.06 12.41
N PRO A 87 -19.11 8.95 12.67
CA PRO A 87 -19.65 9.13 14.02
C PRO A 87 -20.55 7.96 14.46
N HIS A 88 -20.85 7.86 15.76
CA HIS A 88 -21.82 6.90 16.34
C HIS A 88 -23.26 7.12 15.88
N GLY A 89 -23.59 8.35 15.48
CA GLY A 89 -24.87 8.71 14.90
C GLY A 89 -24.65 9.72 13.78
N GLY A 90 -25.05 9.37 12.57
CA GLY A 90 -24.92 10.24 11.39
C GLY A 90 -24.21 9.55 10.22
N ARG A 91 -24.18 10.26 9.09
CA ARG A 91 -23.50 9.77 7.88
C ARG A 91 -21.98 9.88 8.03
N ALA A 92 -21.27 8.92 7.44
CA ALA A 92 -19.84 9.03 7.20
C ALA A 92 -19.55 10.24 6.29
N ARG A 93 -18.42 10.91 6.51
CA ARG A 93 -17.99 12.08 5.73
C ARG A 93 -16.49 12.03 5.49
N VAL A 94 -16.06 12.55 4.36
CA VAL A 94 -14.65 12.78 4.05
C VAL A 94 -14.45 14.28 3.90
N ILE A 95 -13.50 14.83 4.63
CA ILE A 95 -13.19 16.26 4.64
C ILE A 95 -11.81 16.45 4.03
N ASP A 96 -11.70 17.33 3.05
CA ASP A 96 -10.41 17.86 2.62
C ASP A 96 -9.90 18.83 3.69
N VAL A 97 -8.74 18.56 4.27
CA VAL A 97 -8.19 19.32 5.41
C VAL A 97 -7.79 20.73 4.98
N VAL A 98 -7.30 20.87 3.75
CA VAL A 98 -6.80 22.15 3.23
C VAL A 98 -7.97 23.04 2.83
N GLU A 99 -8.89 22.50 2.03
CA GLU A 99 -10.03 23.25 1.51
C GLU A 99 -11.19 23.36 2.52
N GLN A 100 -11.16 22.56 3.59
CA GLN A 100 -12.19 22.49 4.65
C GLN A 100 -13.60 22.20 4.14
N VAL A 101 -13.71 21.43 3.05
CA VAL A 101 -14.97 21.04 2.44
C VAL A 101 -15.18 19.53 2.49
N GLU A 102 -16.44 19.12 2.54
CA GLU A 102 -16.80 17.71 2.39
C GLU A 102 -16.60 17.29 0.94
N VAL A 103 -15.80 16.25 0.72
CA VAL A 103 -15.51 15.67 -0.59
C VAL A 103 -16.08 14.26 -0.68
N ALA A 104 -16.24 13.76 -1.91
CA ALA A 104 -16.56 12.36 -2.11
C ALA A 104 -15.41 11.48 -1.60
N ALA A 105 -15.74 10.34 -1.00
CA ALA A 105 -14.72 9.36 -0.64
C ALA A 105 -13.95 8.90 -1.90
N PRO A 106 -12.64 8.62 -1.80
CA PRO A 106 -11.88 8.00 -2.88
C PRO A 106 -12.61 6.74 -3.34
N ARG A 107 -13.05 6.72 -4.60
CA ARG A 107 -13.92 5.67 -5.12
C ARG A 107 -13.06 4.50 -5.61
N PRO A 108 -13.44 3.24 -5.31
CA PRO A 108 -12.97 2.11 -6.12
C PRO A 108 -13.44 2.30 -7.58
N PRO A 109 -12.79 1.66 -8.57
CA PRO A 109 -13.18 1.76 -9.99
C PRO A 109 -14.70 1.55 -10.15
N GLU A 110 -15.36 2.54 -10.74
CA GLU A 110 -16.81 2.76 -10.55
C GLU A 110 -17.71 2.14 -11.63
N SER A 111 -17.15 1.65 -12.74
CA SER A 111 -17.95 1.04 -13.81
C SER A 111 -17.74 -0.48 -13.92
N ASP A 112 -18.78 -1.20 -14.34
CA ASP A 112 -18.69 -2.63 -14.68
C ASP A 112 -17.62 -2.89 -15.76
N ASP A 113 -17.38 -1.89 -16.63
CA ASP A 113 -16.35 -1.91 -17.65
C ASP A 113 -14.94 -1.84 -17.03
N ASP A 114 -14.71 -0.97 -16.04
CA ASP A 114 -13.41 -0.91 -15.33
C ASP A 114 -13.12 -2.20 -14.56
N ALA A 115 -14.15 -2.78 -13.93
CA ALA A 115 -14.03 -4.08 -13.25
C ALA A 115 -13.78 -5.23 -14.24
N ALA A 116 -14.27 -5.15 -15.48
CA ALA A 116 -13.95 -6.10 -16.53
C ALA A 116 -12.48 -5.97 -16.98
N VAL A 117 -12.00 -4.76 -17.18
CA VAL A 117 -10.59 -4.49 -17.54
C VAL A 117 -9.64 -4.98 -16.44
N LEU A 118 -9.95 -4.74 -15.17
CA LEU A 118 -9.12 -5.22 -14.05
C LEU A 118 -9.09 -6.74 -13.94
N ARG A 119 -10.20 -7.42 -14.28
CA ARG A 119 -10.24 -8.89 -14.38
C ARG A 119 -9.39 -9.39 -15.54
N GLN A 120 -9.39 -8.69 -16.67
CA GLN A 120 -8.53 -9.01 -17.81
C GLN A 120 -7.05 -8.85 -17.45
N LEU A 121 -6.68 -7.77 -16.76
CA LEU A 121 -5.32 -7.56 -16.24
C LEU A 121 -4.91 -8.69 -15.29
N ALA A 122 -5.78 -9.07 -14.35
CA ALA A 122 -5.52 -10.16 -13.41
C ALA A 122 -5.40 -11.55 -14.09
N GLY A 123 -5.85 -11.70 -15.33
CA GLY A 123 -5.75 -12.93 -16.12
C GLY A 123 -4.43 -13.08 -16.90
N LEU A 124 -3.59 -12.05 -16.96
CA LEU A 124 -2.27 -12.13 -17.60
C LEU A 124 -1.27 -12.93 -16.77
N ALA A 125 -0.24 -13.46 -17.43
CA ALA A 125 0.93 -13.97 -16.74
C ALA A 125 1.58 -12.85 -15.91
N ALA A 126 1.94 -13.18 -14.67
CA ALA A 126 2.34 -12.18 -13.70
C ALA A 126 3.60 -11.40 -14.11
N ASP A 127 4.56 -12.09 -14.74
CA ASP A 127 5.79 -11.48 -15.25
C ASP A 127 5.53 -10.53 -16.43
N GLU A 128 4.61 -10.89 -17.33
CA GLU A 128 4.20 -10.04 -18.46
C GLU A 128 3.50 -8.77 -17.99
N LEU A 129 2.52 -8.89 -17.09
CA LEU A 129 1.79 -7.74 -16.54
C LEU A 129 2.72 -6.79 -15.80
N VAL A 130 3.57 -7.33 -14.92
CA VAL A 130 4.49 -6.55 -14.09
C VAL A 130 5.49 -5.79 -14.95
N LEU A 131 6.08 -6.46 -15.94
CA LEU A 131 7.03 -5.83 -16.85
C LEU A 131 6.39 -4.74 -17.69
N ALA A 132 5.16 -4.95 -18.18
CA ALA A 132 4.42 -3.97 -18.96
C ALA A 132 4.08 -2.73 -18.13
N VAL A 133 3.59 -2.92 -16.89
CA VAL A 133 3.24 -1.84 -15.97
C VAL A 133 4.46 -1.02 -15.53
N ASP A 134 5.54 -1.68 -15.12
CA ASP A 134 6.76 -1.00 -14.66
C ASP A 134 7.37 -0.15 -15.80
N ARG A 135 7.36 -0.66 -17.04
CA ARG A 135 7.83 0.08 -18.22
C ARG A 135 6.92 1.26 -18.56
N LEU A 136 5.60 1.06 -18.50
CA LEU A 136 4.63 2.09 -18.82
C LEU A 136 4.78 3.29 -17.87
N PHE A 137 4.76 3.07 -16.56
CA PHE A 137 4.81 4.19 -15.61
C PHE A 137 6.18 4.85 -15.55
N ALA A 138 7.28 4.11 -15.75
CA ALA A 138 8.60 4.73 -15.93
C ALA A 138 8.66 5.64 -17.18
N ALA A 139 7.96 5.27 -18.26
CA ALA A 139 7.86 6.08 -19.47
C ALA A 139 7.03 7.36 -19.25
N VAL A 140 5.89 7.25 -18.56
CA VAL A 140 5.00 8.39 -18.24
C VAL A 140 5.72 9.39 -17.33
N GLU A 141 6.44 8.93 -16.30
CA GLU A 141 7.24 9.81 -15.43
C GLU A 141 8.35 10.53 -16.21
N ALA A 142 9.04 9.82 -17.11
CA ALA A 142 10.08 10.41 -17.95
C ALA A 142 9.51 11.48 -18.88
N GLU A 143 8.29 11.29 -19.40
CA GLU A 143 7.61 12.26 -20.25
C GLU A 143 7.16 13.52 -19.48
N GLY A 144 6.58 13.36 -18.28
CA GLY A 144 6.21 14.48 -17.41
C GLY A 144 7.42 15.32 -16.96
N PHE A 145 8.56 14.67 -16.68
CA PHE A 145 9.81 15.35 -16.38
C PHE A 145 10.33 16.16 -17.59
N ARG A 146 10.20 15.65 -18.83
CA ARG A 146 10.58 16.39 -20.04
C ARG A 146 9.74 17.64 -20.23
N GLU A 147 8.43 17.56 -20.00
CA GLU A 147 7.54 18.69 -20.21
C GLU A 147 7.85 19.82 -19.21
N SER A 148 8.10 19.46 -17.95
CA SER A 148 8.55 20.40 -16.92
C SER A 148 9.92 21.00 -17.25
N ALA A 149 10.89 20.18 -17.66
CA ALA A 149 12.23 20.64 -18.05
C ALA A 149 12.26 21.44 -19.37
N ARG A 150 11.23 21.37 -20.22
CA ARG A 150 11.07 22.23 -21.41
C ARG A 150 10.57 23.62 -21.02
N ARG A 151 9.73 23.72 -19.99
CA ARG A 151 9.21 25.00 -19.47
C ARG A 151 10.29 25.83 -18.76
N ASP A 152 11.27 25.19 -18.13
CA ASP A 152 12.34 25.85 -17.36
C ASP A 152 13.57 26.35 -18.17
N ARG A 153 13.58 26.27 -19.50
CA ARG A 153 14.81 26.48 -20.28
C ARG A 153 15.07 27.93 -20.73
N GLY A 154 15.89 28.63 -19.93
CA GLY A 154 16.82 29.69 -20.36
C GLY A 154 18.21 29.12 -20.72
N GLY A 155 18.78 29.56 -21.84
CA GLY A 155 19.83 28.82 -22.57
C GLY A 155 21.24 28.78 -21.99
N ARG A 156 22.04 27.80 -22.47
CA ARG A 156 23.48 27.88 -22.78
C ARG A 156 23.95 26.64 -23.57
N ARG A 157 24.79 26.86 -24.58
CA ARG A 157 25.26 25.87 -25.57
C ARG A 157 26.63 25.27 -25.22
N SER A 158 26.83 24.03 -25.70
CA SER A 158 28.07 23.35 -26.15
C SER A 158 28.25 21.93 -25.58
N ARG A 159 28.72 20.99 -26.42
CA ARG A 159 29.01 19.53 -26.27
C ARG A 159 28.07 18.66 -25.41
N ARG A 160 27.75 19.08 -24.19
CA ARG A 160 26.64 18.56 -23.37
C ARG A 160 25.31 18.55 -24.13
N ALA A 161 25.12 19.44 -25.11
CA ALA A 161 23.92 19.46 -25.95
C ALA A 161 23.78 18.21 -26.83
N ARG A 162 24.87 17.61 -27.33
CA ARG A 162 24.81 16.41 -28.18
C ARG A 162 24.58 15.16 -27.34
N ALA A 163 25.36 14.98 -26.28
CA ALA A 163 25.11 13.89 -25.31
C ALA A 163 23.71 13.98 -24.68
N ARG A 164 23.19 15.20 -24.48
CA ARG A 164 21.81 15.43 -24.06
C ARG A 164 20.80 15.07 -25.15
N ALA A 165 21.03 15.46 -26.40
CA ALA A 165 20.14 15.11 -27.51
C ALA A 165 20.11 13.59 -27.75
N ASP A 166 21.26 12.91 -27.66
CA ASP A 166 21.36 11.45 -27.76
C ASP A 166 20.61 10.77 -26.60
N ARG A 167 20.71 11.34 -25.39
CA ARG A 167 19.94 10.87 -24.22
C ARG A 167 18.44 11.12 -24.37
N GLU A 168 18.03 12.32 -24.79
CA GLU A 168 16.62 12.66 -25.04
C GLU A 168 16.02 11.75 -26.14
N ALA A 169 16.80 11.39 -27.17
CA ALA A 169 16.39 10.45 -28.21
C ALA A 169 16.29 9.00 -27.70
N ALA A 170 17.27 8.54 -26.91
CA ALA A 170 17.25 7.20 -26.32
C ALA A 170 16.09 7.03 -25.33
N GLU A 171 15.86 8.03 -24.48
CA GLU A 171 14.71 8.04 -23.56
C GLU A 171 13.39 8.14 -24.35
N GLY A 172 13.34 8.87 -25.48
CA GLY A 172 12.17 8.93 -26.36
C GLY A 172 11.84 7.57 -26.97
N ALA A 173 12.85 6.89 -27.50
CA ALA A 173 12.70 5.52 -28.02
C ALA A 173 12.26 4.53 -26.92
N ALA A 174 12.69 4.72 -25.67
CA ALA A 174 12.25 3.90 -24.55
C ALA A 174 10.77 4.11 -24.20
N VAL A 175 10.26 5.34 -24.31
CA VAL A 175 8.82 5.64 -24.12
C VAL A 175 7.98 4.95 -25.19
N GLU A 176 8.36 5.11 -26.47
CA GLU A 176 7.66 4.44 -27.58
C GLU A 176 7.68 2.91 -27.43
N ALA A 177 8.83 2.35 -27.03
CA ALA A 177 8.94 0.91 -26.79
C ALA A 177 8.08 0.44 -25.60
N ALA A 178 7.92 1.26 -24.56
CA ALA A 178 7.04 0.96 -23.43
C ALA A 178 5.56 0.97 -23.84
N TYR A 179 5.13 1.95 -24.63
CA TYR A 179 3.76 2.03 -25.14
C TYR A 179 3.47 0.87 -26.10
N ALA A 180 4.39 0.55 -27.01
CA ALA A 180 4.25 -0.61 -27.90
C ALA A 180 4.21 -1.95 -27.13
N ALA A 181 5.01 -2.09 -26.06
CA ALA A 181 4.98 -3.27 -25.21
C ALA A 181 3.66 -3.38 -24.43
N TRP A 182 3.11 -2.25 -23.98
CA TRP A 182 1.80 -2.20 -23.35
C TRP A 182 0.69 -2.64 -24.31
N GLU A 183 0.62 -2.05 -25.49
CA GLU A 183 -0.38 -2.40 -26.52
C GLU A 183 -0.24 -3.85 -27.00
N ALA A 184 0.98 -4.40 -27.06
CA ALA A 184 1.19 -5.80 -27.40
C ALA A 184 0.71 -6.76 -26.31
N ALA A 185 0.91 -6.42 -25.04
CA ALA A 185 0.46 -7.23 -23.90
C ALA A 185 -1.06 -7.10 -23.66
N LEU A 186 -1.62 -5.91 -23.89
CA LEU A 186 -3.00 -5.55 -23.57
C LEU A 186 -3.64 -4.72 -24.71
N PRO A 187 -3.95 -5.35 -25.87
CA PRO A 187 -4.46 -4.62 -27.04
C PRO A 187 -5.79 -3.90 -26.77
N GLU A 188 -6.60 -4.44 -25.86
CA GLU A 188 -7.93 -3.93 -25.51
C GLU A 188 -7.89 -2.78 -24.48
N VAL A 189 -6.72 -2.52 -23.87
CA VAL A 189 -6.57 -1.51 -22.81
C VAL A 189 -5.66 -0.39 -23.32
N SER A 190 -6.24 0.76 -23.63
CA SER A 190 -5.45 1.90 -24.09
C SER A 190 -4.47 2.40 -23.02
N VAL A 191 -3.34 2.97 -23.46
CA VAL A 191 -2.37 3.64 -22.57
C VAL A 191 -3.04 4.78 -21.78
N SER A 192 -3.91 5.56 -22.42
CA SER A 192 -4.64 6.65 -21.75
C SER A 192 -5.47 6.13 -20.58
N TRP A 193 -6.25 5.08 -20.79
CA TRP A 193 -7.05 4.47 -19.71
C TRP A 193 -6.15 3.96 -18.59
N ALA A 194 -5.02 3.33 -18.92
CA ALA A 194 -4.09 2.79 -17.93
C ALA A 194 -3.44 3.89 -17.07
N VAL A 195 -3.16 5.05 -17.66
CA VAL A 195 -2.68 6.24 -16.95
C VAL A 195 -3.79 6.84 -16.09
N ASP A 196 -5.00 6.97 -16.63
CA ASP A 196 -6.16 7.48 -15.89
C ASP A 196 -6.54 6.56 -14.70
N HIS A 197 -6.23 5.27 -14.80
CA HIS A 197 -6.48 4.25 -13.77
C HIS A 197 -5.18 3.70 -13.15
N ALA A 198 -4.13 4.53 -13.07
CA ALA A 198 -2.79 4.09 -12.67
C ALA A 198 -2.78 3.29 -11.36
N THR A 199 -3.62 3.66 -10.39
CA THR A 199 -3.79 2.90 -9.13
C THR A 199 -4.18 1.47 -9.34
N ALA A 200 -5.24 1.27 -10.12
CA ALA A 200 -5.89 -0.02 -10.21
C ALA A 200 -4.96 -0.95 -10.99
N VAL A 201 -4.30 -0.42 -12.03
CA VAL A 201 -3.27 -1.08 -12.81
C VAL A 201 -2.06 -1.46 -11.95
N SER A 202 -1.48 -0.52 -11.18
CA SER A 202 -0.37 -0.81 -10.27
C SER A 202 -0.75 -1.82 -9.19
N ALA A 203 -1.96 -1.72 -8.62
CA ALA A 203 -2.45 -2.68 -7.63
C ALA A 203 -2.60 -4.09 -8.22
N CYS A 204 -3.05 -4.21 -9.47
CA CYS A 204 -3.10 -5.47 -10.21
C CYS A 204 -1.70 -6.05 -10.45
N ALA A 205 -0.73 -5.25 -10.89
CA ALA A 205 0.66 -5.69 -11.06
C ALA A 205 1.28 -6.16 -9.74
N GLU A 206 1.06 -5.43 -8.64
CA GLU A 206 1.54 -5.84 -7.33
C GLU A 206 0.88 -7.14 -6.84
N ALA A 207 -0.42 -7.32 -7.12
CA ALA A 207 -1.10 -8.59 -6.82
C ALA A 207 -0.48 -9.74 -7.62
N ALA A 208 -0.22 -9.53 -8.91
CA ALA A 208 0.46 -10.50 -9.77
C ALA A 208 1.88 -10.84 -9.27
N ARG A 209 2.69 -9.84 -8.89
CA ARG A 209 4.03 -10.07 -8.28
C ARG A 209 3.93 -11.00 -7.07
N ARG A 210 2.97 -10.75 -6.19
CA ARG A 210 2.76 -11.55 -4.98
C ARG A 210 2.34 -12.98 -5.31
N SER A 211 1.39 -13.16 -6.21
CA SER A 211 0.96 -14.50 -6.66
C SER A 211 2.12 -15.30 -7.26
N ALA A 212 2.94 -14.67 -8.11
CA ALA A 212 4.14 -15.31 -8.67
C ALA A 212 5.18 -15.69 -7.59
N ALA A 213 5.34 -14.87 -6.56
CA ALA A 213 6.20 -15.18 -5.42
C ALA A 213 5.68 -16.40 -4.64
N VAL A 214 4.36 -16.53 -4.45
CA VAL A 214 3.73 -17.70 -3.84
C VAL A 214 3.96 -18.95 -4.69
N GLU A 215 3.70 -18.90 -5.99
CA GLU A 215 3.93 -20.03 -6.91
C GLU A 215 5.41 -20.46 -6.96
N ALA A 216 6.35 -19.51 -6.82
CA ALA A 216 7.76 -19.81 -6.74
C ALA A 216 8.11 -20.54 -5.42
N LEU A 217 7.51 -20.13 -4.30
CA LEU A 217 7.65 -20.81 -3.00
C LEU A 217 7.07 -22.23 -3.04
N GLU A 218 5.90 -22.40 -3.67
CA GLU A 218 5.24 -23.71 -3.87
C GLU A 218 6.12 -24.67 -4.68
N ARG A 219 6.68 -24.20 -5.80
CA ARG A 219 7.56 -25.01 -6.65
C ARG A 219 8.89 -25.35 -5.98
N GLY A 220 9.32 -24.55 -5.00
CA GLY A 220 10.58 -24.72 -4.27
C GLY A 220 10.68 -25.93 -3.33
N HIS A 221 9.65 -26.77 -3.22
CA HIS A 221 9.64 -27.93 -2.31
C HIS A 221 9.94 -27.55 -0.85
N LEU A 222 9.43 -26.40 -0.40
CA LEU A 222 9.54 -26.04 1.01
C LEU A 222 8.71 -27.04 1.83
N ARG A 223 9.34 -27.70 2.82
CA ARG A 223 8.67 -28.53 3.85
C ARG A 223 7.75 -27.72 4.78
N ALA A 224 7.44 -26.48 4.45
CA ALA A 224 6.66 -25.52 5.23
C ALA A 224 5.36 -25.16 4.51
N GLN A 225 4.54 -26.17 4.19
CA GLN A 225 3.23 -25.98 3.56
C GLN A 225 2.36 -24.99 4.34
N GLY A 226 2.50 -24.93 5.67
CA GLY A 226 1.85 -23.93 6.51
C GLY A 226 2.22 -22.49 6.14
N VAL A 227 3.51 -22.21 5.90
CA VAL A 227 3.98 -20.88 5.50
C VAL A 227 3.47 -20.50 4.12
N VAL A 228 3.48 -21.44 3.18
CA VAL A 228 2.93 -21.21 1.84
C VAL A 228 1.45 -20.88 1.90
N ALA A 229 0.66 -21.65 2.65
CA ALA A 229 -0.77 -21.39 2.83
C ALA A 229 -1.02 -20.03 3.49
N ALA A 230 -0.25 -19.69 4.53
CA ALA A 230 -0.33 -18.40 5.20
C ALA A 230 0.01 -17.23 4.25
N VAL A 231 1.06 -17.36 3.45
CA VAL A 231 1.45 -16.35 2.46
C VAL A 231 0.35 -16.22 1.40
N ALA A 232 -0.18 -17.33 0.88
CA ALA A 232 -1.27 -17.31 -0.09
C ALA A 232 -2.52 -16.60 0.46
N GLU A 233 -2.88 -16.85 1.72
CA GLU A 233 -4.00 -16.17 2.40
C GLU A 233 -3.75 -14.66 2.52
N ILE A 234 -2.55 -14.25 2.97
CA ILE A 234 -2.15 -12.85 3.07
C ILE A 234 -2.20 -12.15 1.70
N VAL A 235 -1.74 -12.83 0.66
CA VAL A 235 -1.72 -12.30 -0.71
C VAL A 235 -3.14 -12.17 -1.28
N ALA A 236 -3.99 -13.17 -1.05
CA ALA A 236 -5.39 -13.17 -1.50
C ALA A 236 -6.28 -12.17 -0.73
N ALA A 237 -5.84 -11.73 0.46
CA ALA A 237 -6.60 -10.77 1.25
C ALA A 237 -6.88 -9.48 0.45
N PRO A 238 -8.13 -8.99 0.44
CA PRO A 238 -8.56 -7.89 -0.42
C PRO A 238 -7.66 -6.66 -0.28
N ALA A 239 -7.48 -5.90 -1.36
CA ALA A 239 -6.61 -4.73 -1.42
C ALA A 239 -7.11 -3.52 -0.58
N ARG A 240 -8.10 -3.72 0.30
CA ARG A 240 -8.56 -2.68 1.23
C ARG A 240 -7.43 -2.43 2.23
N LEU A 241 -6.77 -1.30 2.06
CA LEU A 241 -5.69 -0.87 2.93
C LEU A 241 -6.24 -0.13 4.15
N PRO A 242 -5.54 -0.20 5.29
CA PRO A 242 -4.44 -1.10 5.63
C PRO A 242 -4.92 -2.54 5.86
N LEU A 243 -4.10 -3.53 5.50
CA LEU A 243 -4.34 -4.94 5.87
C LEU A 243 -4.06 -5.12 7.37
N VAL A 244 -4.99 -5.71 8.11
CA VAL A 244 -4.78 -6.04 9.53
C VAL A 244 -4.36 -7.50 9.66
N LEU A 245 -3.19 -7.74 10.26
CA LEU A 245 -2.67 -9.09 10.51
C LEU A 245 -2.49 -9.31 12.01
N THR A 246 -2.89 -10.50 12.49
CA THR A 246 -2.60 -10.93 13.85
C THR A 246 -1.45 -11.91 13.80
N LEU A 247 -0.33 -11.58 14.44
CA LEU A 247 0.85 -12.46 14.45
C LEU A 247 1.25 -12.81 15.89
N PRO A 248 1.81 -14.02 16.13
CA PRO A 248 2.05 -15.09 15.17
C PRO A 248 0.75 -15.77 14.73
N LEU A 249 0.79 -16.44 13.56
CA LEU A 249 -0.35 -17.23 13.11
C LEU A 249 -0.48 -18.49 13.98
N PRO A 250 -1.69 -18.79 14.50
CA PRO A 250 -1.86 -19.84 15.51
C PRO A 250 -1.59 -21.26 14.97
N HIS A 251 -1.65 -21.46 13.65
CA HIS A 251 -1.44 -22.74 13.00
C HIS A 251 0.03 -23.00 12.61
N LEU A 252 0.92 -22.02 12.77
CA LEU A 252 2.34 -22.16 12.42
C LEU A 252 3.18 -22.53 13.64
N GLY A 253 4.10 -23.48 13.44
CA GLY A 253 5.14 -23.76 14.41
C GLY A 253 6.12 -22.59 14.57
N VAL A 254 7.06 -22.72 15.52
CA VAL A 254 8.09 -21.70 15.78
C VAL A 254 8.94 -21.41 14.54
N ALA A 255 9.50 -22.45 13.92
CA ALA A 255 10.37 -22.32 12.75
C ALA A 255 9.62 -21.77 11.53
N GLU A 256 8.35 -22.19 11.35
CA GLU A 256 7.49 -21.67 10.28
C GLU A 256 7.13 -20.20 10.49
N SER A 257 6.91 -19.79 11.74
CA SER A 257 6.68 -18.38 12.07
C SER A 257 7.91 -17.52 11.78
N GLU A 258 9.12 -18.01 12.07
CA GLU A 258 10.37 -17.30 11.75
C GLU A 258 10.54 -17.16 10.24
N LEU A 259 10.33 -18.25 9.49
CA LEU A 259 10.36 -18.21 8.04
C LEU A 259 9.30 -17.25 7.46
N LEU A 260 8.08 -17.23 8.02
CA LEU A 260 7.05 -16.29 7.60
C LEU A 260 7.51 -14.85 7.82
N LEU A 261 8.07 -14.52 8.99
CA LEU A 261 8.54 -13.16 9.31
C LEU A 261 9.67 -12.70 8.36
N ASP A 262 10.59 -13.60 7.99
CA ASP A 262 11.65 -13.31 7.03
C ASP A 262 11.09 -12.99 5.64
N LEU A 263 10.02 -13.67 5.23
CA LEU A 263 9.37 -13.46 3.94
C LEU A 263 8.38 -12.28 3.96
N LEU A 264 7.89 -11.90 5.14
CA LEU A 264 6.74 -11.01 5.28
C LEU A 264 6.99 -9.63 4.65
N THR A 265 8.20 -9.08 4.81
CA THR A 265 8.53 -7.76 4.26
C THR A 265 8.46 -7.73 2.73
N ASP A 266 8.86 -8.82 2.07
CA ASP A 266 8.78 -8.92 0.61
C ASP A 266 7.35 -9.23 0.13
N VAL A 267 6.64 -10.12 0.82
CA VAL A 267 5.23 -10.45 0.52
C VAL A 267 4.32 -9.24 0.68
N LEU A 268 4.59 -8.38 1.67
CA LEU A 268 3.79 -7.20 1.96
C LEU A 268 4.22 -5.95 1.18
N ARG A 269 5.20 -6.06 0.28
CA ARG A 269 5.66 -4.92 -0.52
C ARG A 269 4.48 -4.27 -1.25
N GLY A 270 4.44 -2.94 -1.20
CA GLY A 270 3.37 -2.13 -1.80
C GLY A 270 2.03 -2.15 -1.04
N ARG A 271 1.95 -2.80 0.13
CA ARG A 271 0.77 -2.76 1.00
C ARG A 271 1.07 -2.03 2.30
N GLN A 272 0.12 -1.22 2.73
CA GLN A 272 0.11 -0.73 4.10
C GLN A 272 -0.48 -1.80 5.01
N VAL A 273 0.24 -2.17 6.07
CA VAL A 273 -0.14 -3.26 6.98
C VAL A 273 -0.07 -2.81 8.43
N LEU A 274 -1.07 -3.20 9.21
CA LEU A 274 -1.09 -3.11 10.66
C LEU A 274 -1.02 -4.53 11.24
N VAL A 275 0.13 -4.89 11.80
CA VAL A 275 0.33 -6.11 12.57
C VAL A 275 -0.06 -5.83 14.02
N VAL A 276 -0.94 -6.64 14.59
CA VAL A 276 -1.29 -6.62 16.02
C VAL A 276 -0.69 -7.85 16.67
N THR A 277 0.08 -7.66 17.74
CA THR A 277 0.81 -8.76 18.39
C THR A 277 1.10 -8.47 19.86
N ASP A 278 1.15 -9.52 20.68
CA ASP A 278 1.75 -9.53 22.02
C ASP A 278 3.07 -10.33 22.05
N SER A 279 3.47 -10.89 20.91
CA SER A 279 4.56 -11.85 20.84
C SER A 279 5.92 -11.17 20.91
N PRO A 280 6.79 -11.55 21.87
CA PRO A 280 8.15 -11.04 21.94
C PRO A 280 8.97 -11.32 20.66
N ARG A 281 8.67 -12.41 19.95
CA ARG A 281 9.35 -12.75 18.70
C ARG A 281 8.99 -11.77 17.59
N VAL A 282 7.70 -11.53 17.37
CA VAL A 282 7.24 -10.58 16.35
C VAL A 282 7.71 -9.17 16.70
N ALA A 283 7.68 -8.80 17.99
CA ALA A 283 8.22 -7.53 18.47
C ALA A 283 9.72 -7.39 18.20
N GLY A 284 10.51 -8.46 18.40
CA GLY A 284 11.94 -8.49 18.10
C GLY A 284 12.23 -8.27 16.61
N TRP A 285 11.54 -9.01 15.75
CA TRP A 285 11.61 -8.82 14.29
C TRP A 285 11.22 -7.38 13.89
N ALA A 286 10.11 -6.88 14.41
CA ALA A 286 9.60 -5.55 14.07
C ALA A 286 10.58 -4.43 14.46
N ARG A 287 11.29 -4.58 15.58
CA ARG A 287 12.34 -3.63 15.99
C ARG A 287 13.53 -3.62 15.02
N LEU A 288 13.93 -4.79 14.48
CA LEU A 288 14.97 -4.87 13.46
C LEU A 288 14.52 -4.20 12.15
N GLU A 289 13.28 -4.46 11.72
CA GLU A 289 12.71 -3.83 10.53
C GLU A 289 12.54 -2.31 10.69
N ALA A 290 12.23 -1.85 11.90
CA ALA A 290 12.16 -0.42 12.21
C ALA A 290 13.52 0.28 12.13
N LEU A 291 14.60 -0.37 12.58
CA LEU A 291 15.96 0.14 12.38
C LEU A 291 16.32 0.27 10.89
N ALA A 292 15.75 -0.57 10.04
CA ALA A 292 15.90 -0.50 8.60
C ALA A 292 14.92 0.48 7.91
N GLY A 293 14.05 1.15 8.67
CA GLY A 293 13.04 2.07 8.14
C GLY A 293 11.90 1.39 7.37
N ARG A 294 11.72 0.08 7.53
CA ARG A 294 10.69 -0.71 6.83
C ARG A 294 9.42 -0.90 7.65
N ALA A 295 9.52 -0.74 8.97
CA ALA A 295 8.39 -0.80 9.90
C ALA A 295 8.42 0.34 10.92
N ALA A 296 7.28 0.58 11.57
CA ALA A 296 7.23 1.31 12.85
C ALA A 296 6.66 0.39 13.93
N VAL A 297 7.24 0.45 15.13
CA VAL A 297 6.71 -0.24 16.32
C VAL A 297 6.00 0.79 17.16
N VAL A 298 4.75 0.50 17.51
CA VAL A 298 3.89 1.39 18.29
C VAL A 298 3.28 0.61 19.46
N GLU A 299 3.12 1.28 20.58
CA GLU A 299 2.33 0.80 21.72
C GLU A 299 1.04 1.61 21.72
N PRO A 300 -0.04 1.09 21.12
CA PRO A 300 -1.30 1.83 21.05
C PRO A 300 -1.91 2.00 22.44
N ASP A 301 -2.56 3.15 22.64
CA ASP A 301 -3.45 3.35 23.77
C ASP A 301 -4.72 2.51 23.55
N VAL A 302 -4.73 1.29 24.10
CA VAL A 302 -5.89 0.41 24.13
C VAL A 302 -6.56 0.53 25.49
N VAL A 303 -7.80 1.00 25.51
CA VAL A 303 -8.62 1.03 26.73
C VAL A 303 -9.85 0.20 26.45
N ILE A 304 -9.93 -1.00 27.04
CA ILE A 304 -11.11 -1.86 26.96
C ILE A 304 -11.98 -1.59 28.20
N GLY A 305 -13.20 -1.11 27.99
CA GLY A 305 -14.18 -0.95 29.05
C GLY A 305 -14.60 -2.33 29.58
N ALA A 306 -14.55 -2.52 30.88
CA ALA A 306 -15.20 -3.67 31.52
C ALA A 306 -16.71 -3.55 31.29
N ILE A 307 -17.30 -4.52 30.58
CA ILE A 307 -18.75 -4.67 30.47
C ILE A 307 -19.28 -5.23 31.79
#